data_AF-A0A1N6KBS0-F1
#
_entry.id   AF-A0A1N6KBS0-F1
#
_cell.length_a   1.000
_cell.length_b   1.000
_cell.length_c   1.000
_cell.angle_alpha   90.00
_cell.angle_beta   90.00
_cell.angle_gamma   90.00
#
_symmetry.space_group_name_H-M   'P 1'
#
loop_
_entity.id
_entity.type
_entity.pdbx_description
1 polymer ?
#
loop_
_entity_poly.entity_id
_entity_poly.type
_entity_poly.pdbx_seq_one_letter_code
_entity_poly.pdbx_strand_id
1 'polypeptide(L)'
;MSAKSELMTRLKFIDGALNLPTLIDNGVAPSEHNGIANLLRKGLGIVSFNILEDYIKKKVAEALTEISSSGIVFGDLTDEMQNSSIFGALEALRFRADMVKKNESLADAILMIQTESSKISSTSNNPFILSDFSFVSSNSNINVAEITEMIKAFGIGGGWVILKKISDLIGGGIPDLGQAYKNAFNRRNRAAHGANFIYEYQALESFKNEIIAIAASMDIVLTARCRQVRKRPREKVSSHDIRTALNYRFLEPRGSIFIESKVIGGKVVKKWPTKQDGINYIQPRLMTKNEFLIILNGRRRIVDWYVQ
;
A
#
# COMPACT_ATOMS: atom_id res chain seq x y z
N MET A 1 9.30 12.00 3.73
CA MET A 1 9.58 10.64 3.23
C MET A 1 8.24 10.03 2.83
N SER A 2 8.08 9.48 1.61
CA SER A 2 6.80 8.92 1.17
C SER A 2 6.55 7.52 1.74
N ALA A 3 5.29 7.10 1.83
CA ALA A 3 4.86 5.77 2.27
C ALA A 3 5.66 4.67 1.56
N LYS A 4 5.83 4.80 0.24
CA LYS A 4 6.62 3.87 -0.57
C LYS A 4 8.09 3.84 -0.16
N SER A 5 8.74 4.99 0.00
CA SER A 5 10.17 5.03 0.35
C SER A 5 10.46 4.35 1.69
N GLU A 6 9.55 4.50 2.65
CA GLU A 6 9.63 3.83 3.95
C GLU A 6 9.38 2.32 3.83
N LEU A 7 8.35 1.91 3.10
CA LEU A 7 8.07 0.49 2.81
C LEU A 7 9.30 -0.19 2.18
N MET A 8 9.86 0.39 1.13
CA MET A 8 11.02 -0.19 0.43
C MET A 8 12.25 -0.27 1.33
N THR A 9 12.43 0.68 2.26
CA THR A 9 13.51 0.62 3.25
C THR A 9 13.28 -0.52 4.24
N ARG A 10 12.07 -0.67 4.78
CA ARG A 10 11.75 -1.75 5.73
C ARG A 10 11.80 -3.14 5.07
N LEU A 11 11.41 -3.26 3.80
CA LEU A 11 11.52 -4.50 3.03
C LEU A 11 12.99 -4.93 2.83
N LYS A 12 13.93 -4.00 2.68
CA LYS A 12 15.37 -4.33 2.65
C LYS A 12 15.85 -4.96 3.96
N PHE A 13 15.30 -4.52 5.09
CA PHE A 13 15.63 -5.14 6.39
C PHE A 13 15.02 -6.54 6.53
N ILE A 14 13.79 -6.74 6.04
CA ILE A 14 13.20 -8.08 5.96
C ILE A 14 14.06 -9.00 5.09
N ASP A 15 14.54 -8.53 3.95
CA ASP A 15 15.46 -9.28 3.09
C ASP A 15 16.76 -9.65 3.79
N GLY A 16 17.37 -8.70 4.49
CA GLY A 16 18.56 -8.95 5.29
C GLY A 16 18.31 -10.03 6.35
N ALA A 17 17.18 -9.92 7.05
CA ALA A 17 16.79 -10.89 8.09
C ALA A 17 16.53 -12.29 7.51
N LEU A 18 15.81 -12.39 6.39
CA LEU A 18 15.45 -13.67 5.74
C LEU A 18 16.66 -14.52 5.33
N ASN A 19 17.82 -13.89 5.11
CA ASN A 19 19.05 -14.57 4.74
C ASN A 19 19.87 -15.05 5.96
N LEU A 20 19.40 -14.81 7.19
CA LEU A 20 20.09 -15.27 8.39
C LEU A 20 19.91 -16.78 8.58
N PRO A 21 21.00 -17.55 8.77
CA PRO A 21 20.92 -19.00 9.00
C PRO A 21 20.06 -19.38 10.22
N THR A 22 19.93 -18.47 11.19
CA THR A 22 19.11 -18.65 12.40
C THR A 22 17.60 -18.73 12.16
N LEU A 23 17.12 -18.39 10.95
CA LEU A 23 15.72 -18.54 10.56
C LEU A 23 15.42 -19.85 9.82
N ILE A 24 16.46 -20.60 9.45
CA ILE A 24 16.37 -21.83 8.66
C ILE A 24 16.45 -23.02 9.62
N ASP A 25 15.51 -23.96 9.48
CA ASP A 25 15.48 -25.14 10.35
C ASP A 25 16.67 -26.08 10.05
N ASN A 26 17.26 -26.62 11.11
CA ASN A 26 18.27 -27.67 11.05
C ASN A 26 17.57 -29.04 11.03
N GLY A 27 17.21 -29.49 9.82
CA GLY A 27 16.48 -30.75 9.62
C GLY A 27 15.04 -30.71 10.14
N VAL A 28 14.38 -31.87 10.14
CA VAL A 28 12.93 -32.00 10.46
C VAL A 28 12.64 -32.32 11.93
N ALA A 29 13.64 -32.76 12.69
CA ALA A 29 13.45 -33.13 14.09
C ALA A 29 13.28 -31.88 14.98
N PRO A 30 12.43 -31.92 16.01
CA PRO A 30 12.38 -30.86 17.01
C PRO A 30 13.77 -30.66 17.63
N SER A 31 14.25 -29.42 17.64
CA SER A 31 15.51 -29.03 18.24
C SER A 31 15.38 -27.63 18.84
N GLU A 32 16.27 -27.30 19.78
CA GLU A 32 16.34 -25.96 20.36
C GLU A 32 16.50 -24.89 19.26
N HIS A 33 17.37 -25.14 18.28
CA HIS A 33 17.55 -24.26 17.12
C HIS A 33 16.24 -24.05 16.35
N ASN A 34 15.50 -25.12 16.03
CA ASN A 34 14.23 -25.01 15.29
C ASN A 34 13.17 -24.26 16.11
N GLY A 35 13.20 -24.40 17.45
CA GLY A 35 12.38 -23.62 18.37
C GLY A 35 12.69 -22.12 18.30
N ILE A 36 13.97 -21.75 18.36
CA ILE A 36 14.46 -20.37 18.22
C ILE A 36 14.10 -19.81 16.84
N ALA A 37 14.37 -20.57 15.77
CA ALA A 37 14.04 -20.18 14.40
C ALA A 37 12.55 -19.91 14.23
N ASN A 38 11.68 -20.78 14.77
CA ASN A 38 10.23 -20.56 14.76
C ASN A 38 9.82 -19.28 15.50
N LEU A 39 10.38 -19.03 16.69
CA LEU A 39 10.10 -17.83 17.48
C LEU A 39 10.48 -16.56 16.71
N LEU A 40 11.66 -16.55 16.09
CA LEU A 40 12.13 -15.43 15.27
C LEU A 40 11.26 -15.22 14.02
N ARG A 41 10.87 -16.31 13.33
CA ARG A 41 9.95 -16.25 12.18
C ARG A 41 8.57 -15.72 12.57
N LYS A 42 8.03 -16.06 13.75
CA LYS A 42 6.80 -15.46 14.28
C LYS A 42 6.93 -13.95 14.43
N GLY A 43 8.01 -13.48 15.08
CA GLY A 43 8.28 -12.06 15.24
C GLY A 43 8.36 -11.32 13.90
N LEU A 44 9.15 -11.85 12.96
CA LEU A 44 9.27 -11.28 11.61
C LEU A 44 7.95 -11.30 10.83
N GLY A 45 7.14 -12.34 10.98
CA GLY A 45 5.82 -12.43 10.36
C GLY A 45 4.86 -11.34 10.84
N ILE A 46 4.86 -11.05 12.14
CA ILE A 46 4.08 -9.95 12.74
C ILE A 46 4.58 -8.60 12.22
N VAL A 47 5.90 -8.38 12.26
CA VAL A 47 6.52 -7.14 11.79
C VAL A 47 6.24 -6.90 10.30
N SER A 48 6.35 -7.94 9.47
CA SER A 48 6.09 -7.86 8.03
C SER A 48 4.65 -7.46 7.73
N PHE A 49 3.68 -7.96 8.52
CA PHE A 49 2.27 -7.57 8.35
C PHE A 49 2.05 -6.12 8.77
N ASN A 50 2.61 -5.71 9.92
CA ASN A 50 2.55 -4.33 10.38
C ASN A 50 3.15 -3.35 9.37
N ILE A 51 4.23 -3.73 8.68
CA ILE A 51 4.84 -2.93 7.61
C ILE A 51 3.85 -2.69 6.45
N LEU A 52 3.11 -3.72 6.03
CA LEU A 52 2.08 -3.58 5.01
C LEU A 52 0.92 -2.69 5.50
N GLU A 53 0.46 -2.86 6.74
CA GLU A 53 -0.60 -2.03 7.31
C GLU A 53 -0.20 -0.56 7.41
N ASP A 54 1.00 -0.29 7.92
CA ASP A 54 1.56 1.07 8.00
C ASP A 54 1.65 1.71 6.62
N TYR A 55 2.10 0.95 5.62
CA TYR A 55 2.12 1.42 4.23
C TYR A 55 0.72 1.77 3.75
N ILE A 56 -0.27 0.90 3.99
CA ILE A 56 -1.65 1.14 3.57
C ILE A 56 -2.20 2.43 4.19
N LYS A 57 -2.07 2.60 5.50
CA LYS A 57 -2.52 3.81 6.23
C LYS A 57 -1.86 5.07 5.66
N LYS A 58 -0.54 5.07 5.52
CA LYS A 58 0.21 6.22 5.01
C LYS A 58 -0.12 6.54 3.56
N LYS A 59 -0.29 5.52 2.71
CA LYS A 59 -0.63 5.70 1.30
C LYS A 59 -2.04 6.25 1.12
N VAL A 60 -3.00 5.82 1.95
CA VAL A 60 -4.34 6.39 1.97
C VAL A 60 -4.31 7.84 2.42
N ALA A 61 -3.57 8.18 3.48
CA ALA A 61 -3.38 9.58 3.93
C ALA A 61 -2.77 10.48 2.83
N GLU A 62 -1.75 10.00 2.11
CA GLU A 62 -1.21 10.69 0.93
C GLU A 62 -2.29 10.95 -0.13
N ALA A 63 -3.11 9.94 -0.44
CA ALA A 63 -4.18 10.05 -1.42
C ALA A 63 -5.28 11.04 -0.98
N LEU A 64 -5.66 11.03 0.30
CA LEU A 64 -6.61 11.98 0.88
C LEU A 64 -6.10 13.43 0.80
N THR A 65 -4.80 13.63 1.05
CA THR A 65 -4.15 14.93 0.89
C THR A 65 -4.16 15.39 -0.57
N GLU A 66 -3.89 14.48 -1.52
CA GLU A 66 -3.93 14.79 -2.95
C GLU A 66 -5.36 15.11 -3.44
N ILE A 67 -6.38 14.41 -2.93
CA ILE A 67 -7.78 14.74 -3.20
C ILE A 67 -8.16 16.10 -2.60
N SER A 68 -7.80 16.38 -1.35
CA SER A 68 -8.10 17.66 -0.69
C SER A 68 -7.49 18.85 -1.46
N SER A 69 -6.29 18.66 -2.02
CA SER A 69 -5.58 19.68 -2.80
C SER A 69 -5.93 19.72 -4.29
N SER A 70 -6.86 18.88 -4.76
CA SER A 70 -7.21 18.77 -6.17
C SER A 70 -8.15 19.89 -6.67
N GLY A 71 -8.77 20.63 -5.75
CA GLY A 71 -9.77 21.66 -6.05
C GLY A 71 -11.19 21.12 -6.25
N ILE A 72 -11.42 19.83 -6.02
CA ILE A 72 -12.76 19.25 -5.95
C ILE A 72 -13.55 19.85 -4.78
N VAL A 73 -14.87 19.94 -4.90
CA VAL A 73 -15.75 20.32 -3.77
C VAL A 73 -16.16 19.09 -2.97
N PHE A 74 -16.38 19.24 -1.67
CA PHE A 74 -16.67 18.10 -0.78
C PHE A 74 -17.91 17.29 -1.23
N GLY A 75 -18.96 17.97 -1.72
CA GLY A 75 -20.18 17.33 -2.23
C GLY A 75 -20.02 16.50 -3.50
N ASP A 76 -18.88 16.61 -4.21
CA ASP A 76 -18.55 15.81 -5.39
C ASP A 76 -17.69 14.58 -5.07
N LEU A 77 -17.29 14.40 -3.81
CA LEU A 77 -16.75 13.14 -3.31
C LEU A 77 -17.85 12.06 -3.29
N THR A 78 -17.48 10.79 -3.22
CA THR A 78 -18.51 9.74 -3.08
C THR A 78 -19.18 9.81 -1.72
N ASP A 79 -20.42 9.31 -1.63
CA ASP A 79 -21.16 9.28 -0.36
C ASP A 79 -20.37 8.53 0.73
N GLU A 80 -19.70 7.42 0.36
CA GLU A 80 -18.84 6.69 1.28
C GLU A 80 -17.65 7.52 1.74
N MET A 81 -17.00 8.30 0.85
CA MET A 81 -15.89 9.16 1.24
C MET A 81 -16.35 10.29 2.15
N GLN A 82 -17.48 10.94 1.84
CA GLN A 82 -18.05 11.98 2.68
C GLN A 82 -18.39 11.44 4.08
N ASN A 83 -19.03 10.28 4.14
CA ASN A 83 -19.39 9.62 5.39
C ASN A 83 -18.16 9.24 6.21
N SER A 84 -17.17 8.62 5.59
CA SER A 84 -15.90 8.23 6.24
C SER A 84 -15.11 9.44 6.73
N SER A 85 -15.09 10.54 5.99
CA SER A 85 -14.36 11.75 6.38
C SER A 85 -14.99 12.57 7.49
N ILE A 86 -16.26 12.33 7.81
CA ILE A 86 -16.95 12.96 8.93
C ILE A 86 -17.13 11.95 10.07
N PHE A 87 -17.99 10.96 9.88
CA PHE A 87 -18.36 10.01 10.93
C PHE A 87 -17.21 9.03 11.24
N GLY A 88 -16.60 8.46 10.20
CA GLY A 88 -15.46 7.55 10.38
C GLY A 88 -14.27 8.23 11.06
N ALA A 89 -13.98 9.47 10.65
CA ALA A 89 -12.93 10.28 11.26
C ALA A 89 -13.23 10.60 12.74
N LEU A 90 -14.48 10.93 13.10
CA LEU A 90 -14.87 11.16 14.50
C LEU A 90 -14.72 9.91 15.37
N GLU A 91 -15.17 8.75 14.88
CA GLU A 91 -15.04 7.48 15.59
C GLU A 91 -13.57 7.10 15.82
N ALA A 92 -12.75 7.19 14.78
CA ALA A 92 -11.33 6.91 14.86
C ALA A 92 -10.60 7.92 15.76
N LEU A 93 -10.96 9.20 15.71
CA LEU A 93 -10.39 10.25 16.56
C LEU A 93 -10.64 9.97 18.03
N ARG A 94 -11.87 9.59 18.40
CA ARG A 94 -12.20 9.22 19.78
C ARG A 94 -11.32 8.07 20.27
N PHE A 95 -11.25 6.99 19.50
CA PHE A 95 -10.44 5.82 19.84
C PHE A 95 -8.96 6.17 20.01
N ARG A 96 -8.40 6.96 19.08
CA ARG A 96 -6.99 7.36 19.11
C ARG A 96 -6.67 8.30 20.27
N ALA A 97 -7.55 9.27 20.54
CA ALA A 97 -7.37 10.18 21.66
C ALA A 97 -7.39 9.43 23.01
N ASP A 98 -8.25 8.42 23.17
CA ASP A 98 -8.27 7.57 24.36
C ASP A 98 -6.97 6.76 24.53
N MET A 99 -6.36 6.30 23.43
CA MET A 99 -5.06 5.62 23.47
C MET A 99 -3.92 6.56 23.84
N VAL A 100 -3.83 7.73 23.20
CA VAL A 100 -2.80 8.75 23.45
C VAL A 100 -2.89 9.24 24.89
N LYS A 101 -4.11 9.50 25.39
CA LYS A 101 -4.33 9.90 26.79
C LYS A 101 -3.81 8.86 27.79
N LYS A 102 -3.85 7.57 27.46
CA LYS A 102 -3.40 6.47 28.34
C LYS A 102 -1.91 6.21 28.25
N ASN A 103 -1.32 6.30 27.05
CA ASN A 103 0.05 5.86 26.79
C ASN A 103 1.06 7.02 26.71
N GLU A 104 0.58 8.24 26.47
CA GLU A 104 1.38 9.45 26.28
C GLU A 104 0.92 10.52 27.27
N SER A 105 0.19 11.56 26.82
CA SER A 105 -0.30 12.62 27.70
C SER A 105 -1.71 13.11 27.32
N LEU A 106 -2.40 13.73 28.28
CA LEU A 106 -3.68 14.41 28.02
C LEU A 106 -3.52 15.60 27.07
N ALA A 107 -2.39 16.31 27.12
CA ALA A 107 -2.12 17.46 26.27
C ALA A 107 -2.02 17.04 24.79
N ASP A 108 -1.32 15.93 24.50
CA ASP A 108 -1.19 15.39 23.15
C ASP A 108 -2.54 14.90 22.61
N ALA A 109 -3.35 14.26 23.47
CA ALA A 109 -4.70 13.84 23.11
C ALA A 109 -5.59 15.04 22.75
N ILE A 110 -5.54 16.14 23.51
CA ILE A 110 -6.29 17.36 23.22
C ILE A 110 -5.82 17.99 21.91
N LEU A 111 -4.50 18.10 21.69
CA LEU A 111 -3.94 18.65 20.47
C LEU A 111 -4.39 17.85 19.23
N MET A 112 -4.38 16.52 19.33
CA MET A 112 -4.87 15.63 18.28
C MET A 112 -6.37 15.87 18.00
N ILE A 113 -7.19 15.96 19.05
CA ILE A 113 -8.63 16.26 18.91
C ILE A 113 -8.83 17.59 18.17
N GLN A 114 -8.15 18.65 18.59
CA GLN A 114 -8.29 19.98 18.00
C GLN A 114 -7.86 19.98 16.53
N THR A 115 -6.73 19.35 16.22
CA THR A 115 -6.18 19.26 14.87
C THR A 115 -7.13 18.53 13.94
N GLU A 116 -7.60 17.34 14.30
CA GLU A 116 -8.46 16.53 13.43
C GLU A 116 -9.90 17.07 13.35
N SER A 117 -10.42 17.65 14.45
CA SER A 117 -11.73 18.32 14.42
C SER A 117 -11.74 19.52 13.48
N SER A 118 -10.62 20.24 13.36
CA SER A 118 -10.50 21.34 12.40
C SER A 118 -10.61 20.86 10.95
N LYS A 119 -10.02 19.70 10.63
CA LYS A 119 -10.13 19.06 9.31
C LYS A 119 -11.58 18.65 9.03
N ILE A 120 -12.25 17.99 9.97
CA ILE A 120 -13.66 17.60 9.84
C ILE A 120 -14.55 18.84 9.63
N SER A 121 -14.36 19.88 10.44
CA SER A 121 -15.11 21.14 10.31
C SER A 121 -14.91 21.80 8.94
N SER A 122 -13.70 21.72 8.37
CA SER A 122 -13.37 22.31 7.07
C SER A 122 -14.20 21.74 5.91
N THR A 123 -14.79 20.55 6.04
CA THR A 123 -15.64 19.91 5.00
C THR A 123 -16.90 20.71 4.67
N SER A 124 -17.31 21.64 5.55
CA SER A 124 -18.39 22.60 5.30
C SER A 124 -18.00 23.74 4.34
N ASN A 125 -16.71 23.88 4.01
CA ASN A 125 -16.16 24.96 3.20
C ASN A 125 -15.28 24.42 2.05
N ASN A 126 -14.85 25.30 1.15
CA ASN A 126 -13.82 25.02 0.15
C ASN A 126 -12.73 26.11 0.26
N PRO A 127 -11.44 25.77 0.42
CA PRO A 127 -10.84 24.43 0.50
C PRO A 127 -11.21 23.67 1.77
N PHE A 128 -11.27 22.34 1.67
CA PHE A 128 -11.37 21.42 2.80
C PHE A 128 -10.11 20.56 2.91
N ILE A 129 -9.93 19.95 4.08
CA ILE A 129 -8.87 19.00 4.36
C ILE A 129 -9.51 17.73 4.90
N LEU A 130 -9.25 16.59 4.26
CA LEU A 130 -9.69 15.29 4.76
C LEU A 130 -8.78 14.84 5.91
N SER A 131 -9.39 14.30 6.97
CA SER A 131 -8.68 13.72 8.11
C SER A 131 -7.90 12.48 7.70
N ASP A 132 -6.69 12.30 8.25
CA ASP A 132 -5.90 11.09 8.08
C ASP A 132 -6.57 9.86 8.73
N PHE A 133 -7.54 10.12 9.62
CA PHE A 133 -8.34 9.09 10.29
C PHE A 133 -9.63 8.72 9.57
N SER A 134 -9.89 9.29 8.38
CA SER A 134 -11.10 9.01 7.60
C SER A 134 -11.26 7.51 7.29
N PHE A 135 -10.15 6.79 7.10
CA PHE A 135 -10.14 5.37 6.76
C PHE A 135 -9.13 4.61 7.62
N VAL A 136 -9.37 3.29 7.76
CA VAL A 136 -8.40 2.30 8.26
C VAL A 136 -7.70 2.68 9.58
N SER A 137 -8.35 3.48 10.42
CA SER A 137 -7.76 4.10 11.61
C SER A 137 -8.53 3.83 12.91
N SER A 138 -9.74 3.27 12.81
CA SER A 138 -10.64 2.91 13.92
C SER A 138 -10.21 1.64 14.66
N ASN A 139 -9.52 0.73 13.97
CA ASN A 139 -9.03 -0.53 14.53
C ASN A 139 -7.51 -0.57 14.60
N SER A 140 -6.98 -1.38 15.52
CA SER A 140 -5.53 -1.66 15.58
C SER A 140 -5.02 -2.32 14.31
N ASN A 141 -5.88 -3.10 13.63
CA ASN A 141 -5.57 -3.82 12.41
C ASN A 141 -6.60 -3.58 11.31
N ILE A 142 -6.15 -3.62 10.07
CA ILE A 142 -6.92 -3.51 8.85
C ILE A 142 -7.32 -4.91 8.38
N ASN A 143 -8.59 -5.12 8.15
CA ASN A 143 -9.14 -6.35 7.61
C ASN A 143 -9.38 -6.24 6.09
N VAL A 144 -9.70 -7.38 5.47
CA VAL A 144 -9.91 -7.49 4.01
C VAL A 144 -11.08 -6.64 3.51
N ALA A 145 -12.14 -6.49 4.32
CA ALA A 145 -13.33 -5.71 3.98
C ALA A 145 -13.04 -4.20 4.03
N GLU A 146 -12.31 -3.74 5.04
CA GLU A 146 -11.90 -2.33 5.18
C GLU A 146 -11.12 -1.83 3.94
N ILE A 147 -10.28 -2.69 3.33
CA ILE A 147 -9.59 -2.33 2.07
C ILE A 147 -10.58 -2.22 0.90
N THR A 148 -11.59 -3.08 0.86
CA THR A 148 -12.63 -3.03 -0.19
C THR A 148 -13.47 -1.76 -0.07
N GLU A 149 -13.89 -1.43 1.14
CA GLU A 149 -14.66 -0.22 1.46
C GLU A 149 -13.85 1.05 1.17
N MET A 150 -12.56 1.06 1.54
CA MET A 150 -11.65 2.16 1.22
C MET A 150 -11.56 2.37 -0.29
N ILE A 151 -11.29 1.33 -1.08
CA ILE A 151 -11.21 1.44 -2.55
C ILE A 151 -12.54 1.94 -3.14
N LYS A 152 -13.67 1.45 -2.61
CA LYS A 152 -15.00 1.90 -3.01
C LYS A 152 -15.22 3.38 -2.73
N ALA A 153 -14.76 3.88 -1.58
CA ALA A 153 -14.86 5.31 -1.23
C ALA A 153 -14.06 6.21 -2.18
N PHE A 154 -12.96 5.74 -2.76
CA PHE A 154 -12.29 6.43 -3.87
C PHE A 154 -13.05 6.32 -5.21
N GLY A 155 -14.32 5.90 -5.20
CA GLY A 155 -15.16 5.70 -6.38
C GLY A 155 -14.67 4.58 -7.29
N ILE A 156 -13.88 3.63 -6.77
CA ILE A 156 -13.32 2.54 -7.57
C ILE A 156 -14.10 1.26 -7.25
N GLY A 157 -14.83 0.76 -8.25
CA GLY A 157 -15.56 -0.50 -8.13
C GLY A 157 -14.67 -1.74 -8.17
N GLY A 158 -15.14 -2.83 -7.57
CA GLY A 158 -14.54 -4.17 -7.66
C GLY A 158 -13.53 -4.55 -6.57
N GLY A 159 -13.12 -3.61 -5.70
CA GLY A 159 -12.28 -3.92 -4.53
C GLY A 159 -11.00 -4.69 -4.87
N TRP A 160 -10.82 -5.87 -4.27
CA TRP A 160 -9.66 -6.73 -4.57
C TRP A 160 -9.56 -7.19 -6.02
N VAL A 161 -10.68 -7.27 -6.75
CA VAL A 161 -10.66 -7.68 -8.17
C VAL A 161 -9.93 -6.66 -9.03
N ILE A 162 -10.09 -5.35 -8.77
CA ILE A 162 -9.35 -4.33 -9.52
C ILE A 162 -7.87 -4.31 -9.15
N LEU A 163 -7.54 -4.48 -7.87
CA LEU A 163 -6.16 -4.59 -7.41
C LEU A 163 -5.47 -5.79 -8.05
N LYS A 164 -6.16 -6.94 -8.13
CA LYS A 164 -5.67 -8.13 -8.79
C LYS A 164 -5.40 -7.91 -10.27
N LYS A 165 -6.34 -7.29 -10.99
CA LYS A 165 -6.15 -6.93 -12.41
C LYS A 165 -4.91 -6.06 -12.62
N ILE A 166 -4.73 -5.05 -11.77
CA ILE A 166 -3.53 -4.19 -11.82
C ILE A 166 -2.28 -5.03 -11.57
N SER A 167 -2.29 -5.85 -10.50
CA SER A 167 -1.19 -6.74 -10.13
C SER A 167 -0.75 -7.64 -11.29
N ASP A 168 -1.69 -8.23 -12.01
CA ASP A 168 -1.40 -9.08 -13.17
C ASP A 168 -0.74 -8.31 -14.30
N LEU A 169 -1.23 -7.10 -14.59
CA LEU A 169 -0.67 -6.24 -15.62
C LEU A 169 0.75 -5.78 -15.29
N ILE A 170 1.09 -5.66 -14.00
CA ILE A 170 2.40 -5.18 -13.55
C ILE A 170 3.38 -6.29 -13.14
N GLY A 171 3.01 -7.56 -13.30
CA GLY A 171 3.90 -8.70 -12.98
C GLY A 171 3.95 -9.06 -11.49
N GLY A 172 2.90 -8.75 -10.73
CA GLY A 172 2.77 -9.05 -9.31
C GLY A 172 2.74 -10.55 -9.02
N GLY A 173 2.11 -11.35 -9.88
CA GLY A 173 2.30 -12.80 -9.85
C GLY A 173 1.63 -13.57 -8.73
N ILE A 174 0.74 -12.91 -7.99
CA ILE A 174 -0.02 -13.50 -6.90
C ILE A 174 -1.38 -13.95 -7.45
N PRO A 175 -1.80 -15.22 -7.26
CA PRO A 175 -3.07 -15.73 -7.81
C PRO A 175 -4.33 -15.06 -7.26
N ASP A 176 -4.33 -14.64 -6.01
CA ASP A 176 -5.41 -13.87 -5.37
C ASP A 176 -4.84 -12.98 -4.28
N LEU A 177 -4.91 -11.65 -4.49
CA LEU A 177 -4.40 -10.67 -3.52
C LEU A 177 -5.22 -10.59 -2.24
N GLY A 178 -6.54 -10.72 -2.33
CA GLY A 178 -7.42 -10.65 -1.17
C GLY A 178 -7.22 -11.85 -0.27
N GLN A 179 -7.09 -13.04 -0.85
CA GLN A 179 -6.77 -14.25 -0.10
C GLN A 179 -5.34 -14.21 0.47
N ALA A 180 -4.35 -13.69 -0.27
CA ALA A 180 -3.00 -13.50 0.25
C ALA A 180 -2.99 -12.59 1.49
N TYR A 181 -3.68 -11.44 1.42
CA TYR A 181 -3.84 -10.54 2.56
C TYR A 181 -4.53 -11.23 3.75
N LYS A 182 -5.64 -11.94 3.50
CA LYS A 182 -6.37 -12.69 4.53
C LYS A 182 -5.50 -13.75 5.21
N ASN A 183 -4.71 -14.47 4.43
CA ASN A 183 -3.77 -15.46 4.95
C ASN A 183 -2.70 -14.81 5.81
N ALA A 184 -2.13 -13.69 5.37
CA ALA A 184 -1.15 -12.94 6.14
C ALA A 184 -1.73 -12.42 7.47
N PHE A 185 -2.94 -11.85 7.46
CA PHE A 185 -3.66 -11.44 8.66
C PHE A 185 -3.86 -12.60 9.65
N ASN A 186 -4.32 -13.75 9.15
CA ASN A 186 -4.51 -14.95 9.97
C ASN A 186 -3.19 -15.48 10.54
N ARG A 187 -2.11 -15.50 9.75
CA ARG A 187 -0.78 -15.91 10.20
C ARG A 187 -0.26 -14.98 11.29
N ARG A 188 -0.44 -13.66 11.15
CA ARG A 188 -0.09 -12.67 12.19
C ARG A 188 -0.83 -12.95 13.49
N ASN A 189 -2.14 -13.16 13.44
CA ASN A 189 -2.94 -13.42 14.65
C ASN A 189 -2.52 -14.73 15.34
N ARG A 190 -2.27 -15.79 14.56
CA ARG A 190 -1.76 -17.07 15.08
C ARG A 190 -0.34 -16.95 15.63
N ALA A 191 0.52 -16.13 15.03
CA ALA A 191 1.87 -15.88 15.52
C ALA A 191 1.86 -15.14 16.86
N ALA A 192 0.93 -14.19 17.04
CA ALA A 192 0.82 -13.41 18.27
C ALA A 192 0.18 -14.19 19.44
N HIS A 193 -0.81 -15.05 19.16
CA HIS A 193 -1.63 -15.68 20.21
C HIS A 193 -1.51 -17.20 20.29
N GLY A 194 -0.98 -17.86 19.25
CA GLY A 194 -0.86 -19.31 19.18
C GLY A 194 0.48 -19.80 19.73
N ALA A 195 0.48 -20.33 20.95
CA ALA A 195 1.68 -20.93 21.57
C ALA A 195 2.34 -21.96 20.64
N ASN A 196 1.54 -22.89 20.10
CA ASN A 196 2.00 -24.00 19.26
C ASN A 196 2.03 -23.69 17.76
N PHE A 197 1.82 -22.44 17.35
CA PHE A 197 1.90 -22.09 15.93
C PHE A 197 3.32 -22.28 15.40
N ILE A 198 3.47 -22.87 14.22
CA ILE A 198 4.74 -22.96 13.51
C ILE A 198 4.66 -22.03 12.30
N TYR A 199 5.58 -21.06 12.24
CA TYR A 199 5.67 -20.12 11.14
C TYR A 199 6.67 -20.67 10.11
N GLU A 200 6.17 -21.12 8.97
CA GLU A 200 7.00 -21.68 7.90
C GLU A 200 7.91 -20.62 7.26
N TYR A 201 9.18 -20.96 7.00
CA TYR A 201 10.13 -20.07 6.32
C TYR A 201 9.63 -19.62 4.94
N GLN A 202 9.11 -20.55 4.14
CA GLN A 202 8.60 -20.26 2.80
C GLN A 202 7.39 -19.31 2.81
N ALA A 203 6.59 -19.34 3.88
CA ALA A 203 5.48 -18.41 4.03
C ALA A 203 5.99 -16.97 4.24
N LEU A 204 7.09 -16.78 4.98
CA LEU A 204 7.70 -15.47 5.19
C LEU A 204 8.37 -14.95 3.90
N GLU A 205 9.07 -15.81 3.18
CA GLU A 205 9.69 -15.48 1.88
C GLU A 205 8.62 -15.08 0.84
N SER A 206 7.53 -15.85 0.76
CA SER A 206 6.42 -15.56 -0.15
C SER A 206 5.72 -14.26 0.20
N PHE A 207 5.57 -13.98 1.50
CA PHE A 207 4.84 -12.80 1.98
C PHE A 207 5.50 -11.48 1.54
N LYS A 208 6.83 -11.42 1.41
CA LYS A 208 7.50 -10.25 0.82
C LYS A 208 6.97 -9.92 -0.58
N ASN A 209 6.86 -10.92 -1.45
CA ASN A 209 6.36 -10.72 -2.82
C ASN A 209 4.88 -10.32 -2.80
N GLU A 210 4.09 -10.88 -1.87
CA GLU A 210 2.70 -10.47 -1.63
C GLU A 210 2.62 -8.99 -1.22
N ILE A 211 3.47 -8.53 -0.29
CA ILE A 211 3.54 -7.13 0.15
C ILE A 211 3.81 -6.19 -1.04
N ILE A 212 4.84 -6.50 -1.86
CA ILE A 212 5.19 -5.67 -3.02
C ILE A 212 4.03 -5.62 -4.02
N ALA A 213 3.41 -6.76 -4.31
CA ALA A 213 2.31 -6.83 -5.27
C ALA A 213 1.06 -6.06 -4.80
N ILE A 214 0.70 -6.17 -3.52
CA ILE A 214 -0.43 -5.43 -2.92
C ILE A 214 -0.10 -3.94 -2.89
N ALA A 215 1.08 -3.58 -2.38
CA ALA A 215 1.50 -2.19 -2.24
C ALA A 215 1.54 -1.46 -3.58
N ALA A 216 2.20 -2.03 -4.60
CA ALA A 216 2.29 -1.43 -5.92
C ALA A 216 0.91 -1.27 -6.57
N SER A 217 0.05 -2.28 -6.48
CA SER A 217 -1.30 -2.23 -7.06
C SER A 217 -2.15 -1.14 -6.41
N MET A 218 -2.03 -0.97 -5.10
CA MET A 218 -2.76 0.05 -4.35
C MET A 218 -2.22 1.46 -4.60
N ASP A 219 -0.89 1.64 -4.66
CA ASP A 219 -0.27 2.92 -5.00
C ASP A 219 -0.77 3.42 -6.37
N ILE A 220 -0.71 2.51 -7.37
CA ILE A 220 -1.10 2.81 -8.74
C ILE A 220 -2.58 3.19 -8.81
N VAL A 221 -3.48 2.42 -8.19
CA VAL A 221 -4.91 2.67 -8.31
C VAL A 221 -5.32 3.98 -7.63
N LEU A 222 -4.77 4.26 -6.45
CA LEU A 222 -5.07 5.49 -5.71
C LEU A 222 -4.49 6.71 -6.45
N THR A 223 -3.22 6.65 -6.86
CA THR A 223 -2.61 7.75 -7.62
C THR A 223 -3.28 7.96 -8.98
N ALA A 224 -3.71 6.90 -9.68
CA ALA A 224 -4.49 7.02 -10.91
C ALA A 224 -5.79 7.79 -10.67
N ARG A 225 -6.50 7.48 -9.58
CA ARG A 225 -7.73 8.19 -9.21
C ARG A 225 -7.46 9.65 -8.86
N CYS A 226 -6.47 9.92 -8.01
CA CYS A 226 -6.10 11.29 -7.63
C CYS A 226 -5.73 12.14 -8.87
N ARG A 227 -4.99 11.56 -9.82
CA ARG A 227 -4.67 12.20 -11.11
C ARG A 227 -5.93 12.54 -11.92
N GLN A 228 -6.95 11.66 -11.94
CA GLN A 228 -8.20 11.93 -12.66
C GLN A 228 -8.99 13.07 -12.03
N VAL A 229 -9.12 13.06 -10.70
CA VAL A 229 -9.82 14.11 -9.94
C VAL A 229 -9.13 15.45 -10.14
N ARG A 230 -7.80 15.50 -9.98
CA ARG A 230 -7.03 16.74 -10.21
C ARG A 230 -7.17 17.30 -11.63
N LYS A 231 -7.31 16.45 -12.65
CA LYS A 231 -7.51 16.90 -14.03
C LYS A 231 -8.91 17.46 -14.27
N ARG A 232 -9.91 17.00 -13.51
CA ARG A 232 -11.33 17.32 -13.72
C ARG A 232 -12.04 17.51 -12.36
N PRO A 233 -11.69 18.55 -11.59
CA PRO A 233 -12.17 18.72 -10.21
C PRO A 233 -13.67 19.06 -10.09
N ARG A 234 -14.33 19.39 -11.20
CA ARG A 234 -15.78 19.67 -11.25
C ARG A 234 -16.62 18.43 -11.56
N GLU A 235 -15.99 17.29 -11.77
CA GLU A 235 -16.68 16.01 -11.95
C GLU A 235 -16.72 15.25 -10.62
N LYS A 236 -17.82 14.55 -10.35
CA LYS A 236 -17.92 13.65 -9.20
C LYS A 236 -16.86 12.55 -9.28
N VAL A 237 -16.26 12.19 -8.15
CA VAL A 237 -15.23 11.12 -8.06
C VAL A 237 -15.72 9.82 -8.69
N SER A 238 -16.99 9.47 -8.49
CA SER A 238 -17.63 8.25 -9.00
C SER A 238 -17.81 8.23 -10.52
N SER A 239 -17.79 9.39 -11.20
CA SER A 239 -17.97 9.49 -12.66
C SER A 239 -16.72 9.08 -13.46
N HIS A 240 -15.57 9.05 -12.81
CA HIS A 240 -14.30 8.75 -13.47
C HIS A 240 -14.10 7.24 -13.67
N ASP A 241 -13.78 6.82 -14.88
CA ASP A 241 -13.44 5.41 -15.16
C ASP A 241 -11.94 5.13 -14.91
N ILE A 242 -11.63 4.35 -13.86
CA ILE A 242 -10.26 3.99 -13.49
C ILE A 242 -9.50 3.28 -14.64
N ARG A 243 -10.20 2.51 -15.49
CA ARG A 243 -9.59 1.71 -16.57
C ARG A 243 -8.88 2.57 -17.61
N THR A 244 -9.30 3.82 -17.76
CA THR A 244 -8.72 4.77 -18.71
C THR A 244 -7.45 5.47 -18.18
N ALA A 245 -7.13 5.29 -16.89
CA ALA A 245 -6.00 5.95 -16.24
C ALA A 245 -4.82 5.01 -15.95
N LEU A 246 -4.89 3.76 -16.39
CA LEU A 246 -3.88 2.73 -16.11
C LEU A 246 -2.99 2.50 -17.33
N ASN A 247 -1.91 3.30 -17.47
CA ASN A 247 -0.90 3.11 -18.51
C ASN A 247 0.46 2.78 -17.89
N TYR A 248 1.19 1.86 -18.49
CA TYR A 248 2.42 1.33 -17.90
C TYR A 248 3.63 1.49 -18.81
N ARG A 249 4.78 1.65 -18.17
CA ARG A 249 6.13 1.47 -18.71
C ARG A 249 6.82 0.42 -17.88
N PHE A 250 7.55 -0.46 -18.54
CA PHE A 250 8.33 -1.49 -17.88
C PHE A 250 9.80 -1.25 -18.15
N LEU A 251 10.62 -1.43 -17.13
CA LEU A 251 12.07 -1.51 -17.24
C LEU A 251 12.51 -2.86 -16.69
N GLU A 252 12.99 -3.75 -17.59
CA GLU A 252 13.39 -5.12 -17.23
C GLU A 252 14.84 -5.41 -17.67
N PRO A 253 15.62 -6.17 -16.89
CA PRO A 253 16.98 -6.55 -17.26
C PRO A 253 16.97 -7.58 -18.39
N ARG A 254 17.89 -7.43 -19.35
CA ARG A 254 18.15 -8.39 -20.43
C ARG A 254 19.64 -8.50 -20.68
N GLY A 255 20.28 -9.50 -20.06
CA GLY A 255 21.73 -9.61 -20.04
C GLY A 255 22.35 -8.45 -19.25
N SER A 256 23.28 -7.72 -19.87
CA SER A 256 23.97 -6.57 -19.27
C SER A 256 23.24 -5.23 -19.43
N ILE A 257 22.11 -5.19 -20.14
CA ILE A 257 21.35 -3.96 -20.40
C ILE A 257 19.95 -4.03 -19.79
N PHE A 258 19.29 -2.88 -19.72
CA PHE A 258 17.87 -2.77 -19.39
C PHE A 258 17.06 -2.41 -20.63
N ILE A 259 15.86 -2.98 -20.75
CA ILE A 259 14.95 -2.71 -21.86
C ILE A 259 13.68 -2.04 -21.35
N GLU A 260 13.25 -1.00 -22.06
CA GLU A 260 11.97 -0.33 -21.87
C GLU A 260 10.91 -0.95 -22.78
N SER A 261 9.72 -1.23 -22.24
CA SER A 261 8.55 -1.64 -23.01
C SER A 261 7.26 -1.01 -22.45
N LYS A 262 6.15 -1.12 -23.20
CA LYS A 262 4.81 -0.70 -22.74
C LYS A 262 3.99 -1.82 -22.12
N VAL A 263 4.37 -3.07 -22.38
CA VAL A 263 3.77 -4.28 -21.81
C VAL A 263 4.89 -5.27 -21.49
N ILE A 264 4.68 -6.10 -20.48
CA ILE A 264 5.66 -7.10 -20.03
C ILE A 264 6.04 -8.03 -21.19
N GLY A 265 7.33 -8.13 -21.49
CA GLY A 265 7.82 -8.93 -22.61
C GLY A 265 7.41 -8.45 -24.01
N GLY A 266 6.85 -7.25 -24.13
CA GLY A 266 6.44 -6.66 -25.40
C GLY A 266 7.60 -6.12 -26.24
N LYS A 267 7.25 -5.39 -27.30
CA LYS A 267 8.22 -4.72 -28.18
C LYS A 267 9.08 -3.74 -27.37
N VAL A 268 10.39 -3.82 -27.58
CA VAL A 268 11.35 -2.89 -26.99
C VAL A 268 11.12 -1.50 -27.57
N VAL A 269 10.90 -0.54 -26.68
CA VAL A 269 10.81 0.90 -26.99
C VAL A 269 12.21 1.49 -27.01
N LYS A 270 13.03 1.18 -25.99
CA LYS A 270 14.40 1.68 -25.85
C LYS A 270 15.26 0.73 -25.04
N LYS A 271 16.57 0.78 -25.26
CA LYS A 271 17.60 0.06 -24.48
C LYS A 271 18.37 1.07 -23.63
N TRP A 272 18.73 0.66 -22.43
CA TRP A 272 19.41 1.46 -21.42
C TRP A 272 20.65 0.73 -20.92
N PRO A 273 21.81 1.40 -20.80
CA PRO A 273 23.01 0.78 -20.25
C PRO A 273 22.81 0.34 -18.79
N THR A 274 22.19 1.19 -17.97
CA THR A 274 21.91 0.88 -16.57
C THR A 274 20.44 1.08 -16.22
N LYS A 275 20.01 0.49 -15.10
CA LYS A 275 18.68 0.74 -14.50
C LYS A 275 18.48 2.24 -14.22
N GLN A 276 19.51 2.91 -13.68
CA GLN A 276 19.40 4.30 -13.25
C GLN A 276 19.24 5.26 -14.44
N ASP A 277 19.92 5.00 -15.56
CA ASP A 277 19.77 5.82 -16.78
C ASP A 277 18.33 5.77 -17.30
N GLY A 278 17.72 4.58 -17.31
CA GLY A 278 16.33 4.40 -17.69
C GLY A 278 15.37 5.15 -16.76
N ILE A 279 15.58 5.05 -15.44
CA ILE A 279 14.75 5.75 -14.45
C ILE A 279 14.86 7.26 -14.62
N ASN A 280 16.09 7.80 -14.67
CA ASN A 280 16.34 9.24 -14.80
C ASN A 280 15.68 9.84 -16.05
N TYR A 281 15.57 9.05 -17.13
CA TYR A 281 14.93 9.49 -18.36
C TYR A 281 13.40 9.34 -18.34
N ILE A 282 12.88 8.21 -17.83
CA ILE A 282 11.45 7.89 -17.90
C ILE A 282 10.67 8.63 -16.82
N GLN A 283 11.17 8.64 -15.58
CA GLN A 283 10.46 9.12 -14.40
C GLN A 283 9.92 10.56 -14.54
N PRO A 284 10.69 11.55 -15.03
CA PRO A 284 10.19 12.93 -15.16
C PRO A 284 9.02 13.11 -16.14
N ARG A 285 8.75 12.11 -16.99
CA ARG A 285 7.70 12.15 -18.02
C ARG A 285 6.44 11.36 -17.65
N LEU A 286 6.43 10.68 -16.50
CA LEU A 286 5.30 9.85 -16.10
C LEU A 286 4.00 10.64 -15.95
N MET A 287 4.09 11.82 -15.32
CA MET A 287 2.94 12.73 -15.15
C MET A 287 2.36 13.22 -16.47
N THR A 288 3.23 13.74 -17.34
CA THR A 288 2.81 14.34 -18.61
C THR A 288 2.24 13.29 -19.56
N LYS A 289 2.75 12.05 -19.49
CA LYS A 289 2.25 10.93 -20.30
C LYS A 289 1.13 10.12 -19.64
N ASN A 290 0.76 10.44 -18.39
CA ASN A 290 -0.22 9.67 -17.61
C ASN A 290 0.15 8.17 -17.51
N GLU A 291 1.44 7.88 -17.31
CA GLU A 291 2.02 6.55 -17.24
C GLU A 291 2.53 6.24 -15.81
N PHE A 292 2.74 4.96 -15.52
CA PHE A 292 3.41 4.42 -14.33
C PHE A 292 4.63 3.63 -14.77
N LEU A 293 5.77 3.79 -14.09
CA LEU A 293 6.97 2.98 -14.36
C LEU A 293 7.03 1.81 -13.40
N ILE A 294 7.14 0.60 -13.93
CA ILE A 294 7.31 -0.64 -13.17
C ILE A 294 8.71 -1.20 -13.48
N ILE A 295 9.47 -1.48 -12.43
CA ILE A 295 10.78 -2.11 -12.55
C ILE A 295 10.63 -3.59 -12.23
N LEU A 296 11.08 -4.43 -13.16
CA LEU A 296 11.03 -5.89 -13.02
C LEU A 296 12.42 -6.49 -12.81
N ASN A 297 12.48 -7.64 -12.13
CA ASN A 297 13.68 -8.48 -12.11
C ASN A 297 13.72 -9.43 -13.32
N GLY A 298 14.78 -10.27 -13.41
CA GLY A 298 14.93 -11.27 -14.47
C GLY A 298 13.83 -12.35 -14.51
N ARG A 299 13.05 -12.51 -13.44
CA ARG A 299 11.87 -13.39 -13.38
C ARG A 299 10.56 -12.64 -13.68
N ARG A 300 10.64 -11.40 -14.19
CA ARG A 300 9.49 -10.53 -14.46
C ARG A 300 8.59 -10.29 -13.24
N ARG A 301 9.18 -10.24 -12.05
CA ARG A 301 8.50 -9.83 -10.81
C ARG A 301 8.85 -8.38 -10.48
N ILE A 302 7.89 -7.66 -9.93
CA ILE A 302 8.06 -6.28 -9.47
C ILE A 302 9.18 -6.24 -8.42
N VAL A 303 10.11 -5.30 -8.58
CA VAL A 303 11.10 -4.95 -7.56
C VAL A 303 11.03 -3.50 -7.15
N ASP A 304 10.41 -2.65 -7.97
CA ASP A 304 10.23 -1.23 -7.70
C ASP A 304 9.16 -0.64 -8.64
N TRP A 305 8.61 0.52 -8.31
CA TRP A 305 7.62 1.20 -9.16
C TRP A 305 7.64 2.73 -8.97
N TYR A 306 7.18 3.53 -9.92
CA TYR A 306 7.11 4.98 -9.79
C TYR A 306 5.76 5.48 -10.25
N VAL A 307 5.12 6.26 -9.38
CA VAL A 307 3.75 6.77 -9.58
C VAL A 307 3.65 8.28 -9.70
N GLN A 308 4.77 9.01 -9.53
CA GLN A 308 4.82 10.47 -9.49
C GLN A 308 3.87 11.09 -10.51
#